data_AF-A0A0D7AFY2-F1
#
_entry.id   AF-A0A0D7AFY2-F1
#
_cell.length_a   1.000
_cell.length_b   1.000
_cell.length_c   1.000
_cell.angle_alpha   90.00
_cell.angle_beta   90.00
_cell.angle_gamma   90.00
#
_symmetry.space_group_name_H-M   'P 1'
#
loop_
_entity.id
_entity.type
_entity.pdbx_description
1 polymer ?
#
loop_
_entity_poly.entity_id
_entity_poly.type
_entity_poly.pdbx_seq_one_letter_code
_entity_poly.pdbx_strand_id
1 'polypeptide(L)' 'MFRDPWAKANAWRTHPVFKGSAMVRNFLPGFGTALVLFSAYVVFDKMVAKPLKGGEQH' A
#
# COMPACT_ATOMS: atom_id res chain seq x y z
N MET A 1 -22.17 26.47 -19.46
CA MET A 1 -21.88 25.52 -18.36
C MET A 1 -23.12 25.42 -17.48
N PHE A 2 -23.75 24.24 -17.40
CA PHE A 2 -24.92 24.02 -16.55
C PHE A 2 -24.48 23.97 -15.07
N ARG A 3 -25.07 24.81 -14.22
CA ARG A 3 -24.85 24.77 -12.78
C ARG A 3 -25.97 23.94 -12.19
N ASP A 4 -25.63 22.78 -11.62
CA ASP A 4 -26.62 21.94 -10.94
C ASP A 4 -27.24 22.73 -9.76
N PRO A 5 -28.57 22.99 -9.76
CA PRO A 5 -29.26 23.72 -8.70
C PRO A 5 -29.30 22.95 -7.36
N TRP A 6 -29.11 21.62 -7.39
CA TRP A 6 -29.12 20.75 -6.22
C TRP A 6 -27.72 20.39 -5.72
N ALA A 7 -26.67 20.98 -6.28
CA ALA A 7 -25.29 20.73 -5.87
C ALA A 7 -25.08 20.93 -4.36
N LYS A 8 -25.74 21.93 -3.76
CA LYS A 8 -25.68 22.17 -2.31
C LYS A 8 -26.33 21.05 -1.48
N ALA A 9 -27.41 20.44 -2.00
CA ALA A 9 -28.09 19.33 -1.36
C ALA A 9 -27.32 18.00 -1.52
N ASN A 10 -26.58 17.83 -2.61
CA ASN A 10 -25.73 16.65 -2.84
C ASN A 10 -24.30 16.78 -2.28
N ALA A 11 -23.91 17.97 -1.79
CA ALA A 11 -22.56 18.25 -1.32
C ALA A 11 -22.10 17.31 -0.18
N TRP A 12 -23.03 16.88 0.69
CA TRP A 12 -22.71 15.95 1.77
C TRP A 12 -22.30 14.55 1.28
N ARG A 13 -22.80 14.12 0.11
CA ARG A 13 -22.42 12.83 -0.51
C ARG A 13 -21.07 12.89 -1.17
N THR A 14 -20.67 14.07 -1.64
CA THR A 14 -19.38 14.30 -2.31
C THR A 14 -18.24 14.59 -1.33
N HIS A 15 -18.40 14.22 -0.05
CA HIS A 15 -17.42 14.49 0.98
C HIS A 15 -16.05 13.83 0.62
N PRO A 16 -14.91 14.49 0.87
CA PRO A 16 -13.58 13.96 0.55
C PRO A 16 -13.30 12.55 1.11
N VAL A 17 -13.91 12.22 2.25
CA VAL A 17 -13.82 10.91 2.90
C VAL A 17 -14.39 9.78 2.03
N PHE A 18 -15.40 10.07 1.21
CA PHE A 18 -16.05 9.09 0.34
C PHE A 18 -15.46 9.06 -1.07
N LYS A 19 -14.41 9.84 -1.37
CA LYS A 19 -13.76 9.78 -2.68
C LYS A 19 -13.10 8.42 -2.89
N GLY A 20 -13.25 7.86 -4.09
CA GLY A 20 -12.66 6.56 -4.46
C GLY A 20 -11.14 6.48 -4.22
N SER A 21 -10.42 7.59 -4.42
CA SER A 21 -8.97 7.67 -4.14
C SER A 21 -8.64 7.47 -2.66
N ALA A 22 -9.48 7.96 -1.74
CA ALA A 22 -9.29 7.75 -0.30
C ALA A 22 -9.55 6.30 0.10
N MET A 23 -10.56 5.66 -0.49
CA MET A 23 -10.81 4.23 -0.30
C MET A 23 -9.64 3.37 -0.78
N VAL A 24 -9.09 3.63 -1.97
CA VAL A 24 -7.95 2.86 -2.51
C VAL A 24 -6.69 3.02 -1.63
N ARG A 25 -6.41 4.23 -1.16
CA ARG A 25 -5.25 4.50 -0.30
C ARG A 25 -5.33 3.78 1.05
N ASN A 26 -6.53 3.59 1.58
CA ASN A 26 -6.77 2.94 2.87
C ASN A 26 -7.09 1.44 2.76
N PHE A 27 -7.17 0.90 1.55
CA PHE A 27 -7.52 -0.51 1.34
C PHE A 27 -6.49 -1.49 1.92
N LEU A 28 -5.20 -1.11 1.90
CA LEU A 28 -4.12 -1.93 2.43
C LEU A 28 -3.33 -1.19 3.52
N PRO A 29 -3.85 -1.15 4.76
CA PRO A 29 -3.13 -0.54 5.87
C PRO A 29 -1.81 -1.30 6.08
N GLY A 30 -0.69 -0.58 6.03
CA GLY A 30 0.64 -1.17 6.28
C GLY A 30 1.28 -1.93 5.11
N PHE A 31 0.70 -1.91 3.90
CA PHE A 31 1.32 -2.58 2.74
C PHE A 31 2.73 -2.07 2.43
N GLY A 32 2.96 -0.75 2.56
CA GLY A 32 4.28 -0.17 2.32
C GLY A 32 5.36 -0.73 3.26
N THR A 33 5.06 -0.86 4.56
CA THR A 33 6.04 -1.43 5.51
C THR A 33 6.23 -2.92 5.31
N ALA A 34 5.16 -3.67 5.01
CA ALA A 34 5.25 -5.10 4.74
C ALA A 34 6.12 -5.38 3.50
N LEU A 35 5.94 -4.59 2.44
CA LEU A 35 6.71 -4.72 1.21
C LEU A 35 8.21 -4.50 1.46
N VAL A 36 8.57 -3.49 2.25
CA VAL A 36 9.97 -3.19 2.59
C VAL A 36 10.59 -4.31 3.41
N LEU A 37 9.93 -4.75 4.49
CA LEU A 37 10.42 -5.83 5.36
C LEU A 37 10.60 -7.14 4.57
N PHE A 38 9.61 -7.49 3.75
CA PHE A 38 9.68 -8.67 2.92
C PHE A 38 10.83 -8.60 1.93
N SER A 39 11.00 -7.48 1.23
CA SER A 39 12.08 -7.31 0.26
C SER A 39 13.45 -7.36 0.93
N ALA A 40 13.62 -6.72 2.09
CA ALA A 40 14.85 -6.78 2.87
C ALA A 40 15.18 -8.22 3.28
N TYR A 41 14.19 -8.98 3.75
CA TYR A 41 14.36 -10.40 4.08
C TYR A 41 14.79 -11.23 2.87
N VAL A 42 14.15 -11.08 1.72
CA VAL A 42 14.49 -11.83 0.51
C VAL A 42 15.90 -11.51 0.03
N VAL A 43 16.29 -10.22 0.03
CA VAL A 43 17.66 -9.82 -0.33
C VAL A 43 18.68 -10.43 0.62
N PHE A 44 18.43 -10.37 1.93
CA PHE A 44 19.30 -10.99 2.94
C PHE A 44 19.42 -12.51 2.75
N ASP A 45 18.29 -13.21 2.57
CA ASP A 45 18.28 -14.66 2.38
C ASP A 45 19.04 -15.08 1.12
N LYS A 46 18.86 -14.37 0.00
CA LYS A 46 19.46 -14.73 -1.29
C LYS A 46 20.93 -14.32 -1.42
N MET A 47 21.31 -13.16 -0.89
CA MET A 47 22.66 -12.61 -1.08
C MET A 47 23.60 -12.86 0.09
N VAL A 48 23.08 -12.96 1.32
CA VAL A 48 23.92 -13.04 2.54
C VAL A 48 23.81 -14.41 3.19
N ALA A 49 22.59 -14.89 3.48
CA ALA A 49 22.41 -16.13 4.23
C ALA A 49 22.77 -17.40 3.42
N LYS A 50 22.41 -17.44 2.13
CA LYS A 50 22.70 -18.60 1.25
C LYS A 50 24.19 -18.93 1.08
N PRO A 51 25.10 -17.97 0.83
CA PRO A 51 26.53 -18.25 0.78
C PRO A 51 27.13 -18.63 2.14
N LEU A 52 26.61 -18.10 3.26
CA LEU A 52 27.02 -18.50 4.61
C LEU A 52 26.63 -19.95 4.93
N LYS A 53 25.46 -20.41 4.45
CA LYS A 53 24.94 -21.78 4.68
C LYS A 53 25.63 -22.85 3.81
N GLY A 54 26.40 -22.45 2.80
CA GLY A 54 27.18 -23.37 1.94
C GLY A 54 28.49 -23.87 2.55
N GLY A 55 28.88 -23.36 3.73
CA GLY A 55 30.09 -23.77 4.46
C GLY A 55 29.87 -24.87 5.52
N GLU A 56 28.63 -25.22 5.86
CA GLU A 56 28.27 -26.31 6.79
C GLU A 56 27.77 -27.55 6.02
N GLN A 57 28.50 -27.96 4.99
CA GLN A 57 28.35 -29.28 4.37
C GLN A 57 29.66 -30.06 4.53
N HIS A 58 29.91 -30.53 5.76
CA HIS A 58 30.76 -31.67 6.05
C HIS A 58 30.23 -32.37 7.31
#